data_AF-A0A6G9AM16-F1
#
_entry.id   AF-A0A6G9AM16-F1
#
_cell.length_a   1.000
_cell.length_b   1.000
_cell.length_c   1.000
_cell.angle_alpha   90.00
_cell.angle_beta   90.00
_cell.angle_gamma   90.00
#
_symmetry.space_group_name_H-M   'P 1'
#
loop_
_entity.id
_entity.type
_entity.pdbx_description
1 polymer ?
#
loop_
_entity_poly.entity_id
_entity_poly.type
_entity_poly.pdbx_seq_one_letter_code
_entity_poly.pdbx_strand_id
1 'polypeptide(L)'
;MTVYPSKEWNKAQLKQHLIVIDHHLHEAAFNRNAPYTNVTQSLFIELLSLEGDLLQQAEQAGKRIDFLDEVGSNGKIQDITSLIYSMRQSVYNFNANRHTHENITVLVPDLNHFYGAGNGYFPNGLFFVCDHEDELAFFVGQDRIYFYRHLVRAFNEARTYLLATLNEQ
;
A
#
# COMPACT_ATOMS: atom_id res chain seq x y z
N MET A 1 -14.97 2.61 -15.53
CA MET A 1 -13.87 2.27 -14.62
C MET A 1 -13.94 3.25 -13.46
N THR A 2 -14.25 2.79 -12.25
CA THR A 2 -14.38 3.63 -11.06
C THR A 2 -13.00 4.02 -10.56
N VAL A 3 -12.73 5.33 -10.44
CA VAL A 3 -11.46 5.84 -9.90
C VAL A 3 -11.59 6.00 -8.39
N TYR A 4 -10.58 5.63 -7.62
CA TYR A 4 -10.57 5.84 -6.17
C TYR A 4 -10.71 7.34 -5.87
N PRO A 5 -11.65 7.75 -4.98
CA PRO A 5 -11.89 9.16 -4.71
C PRO A 5 -10.73 9.78 -3.92
N SER A 6 -10.17 10.88 -4.44
CA SER A 6 -9.16 11.66 -3.74
C SER A 6 -9.75 12.38 -2.52
N LYS A 7 -9.02 12.38 -1.40
CA LYS A 7 -9.38 13.16 -0.21
C LYS A 7 -8.35 14.24 0.03
N GLU A 8 -8.81 15.49 0.10
CA GLU A 8 -7.98 16.61 0.55
C GLU A 8 -8.07 16.77 2.06
N TRP A 9 -6.94 17.01 2.71
CA TRP A 9 -6.87 17.16 4.17
C TRP A 9 -6.48 18.57 4.56
N ASN A 10 -7.22 19.16 5.49
CA ASN A 10 -6.77 20.36 6.17
C ASN A 10 -5.63 20.04 7.16
N LYS A 11 -4.98 21.09 7.71
CA LYS A 11 -3.84 20.96 8.65
C LYS A 11 -4.13 20.06 9.85
N ALA A 12 -5.34 20.10 10.42
CA ALA A 12 -5.72 19.27 11.56
C ALA A 12 -5.92 17.80 11.14
N GLN A 13 -6.61 17.58 10.02
CA GLN A 13 -6.80 16.24 9.44
C GLN A 13 -5.47 15.59 9.07
N LEU A 14 -4.56 16.32 8.43
CA LEU A 14 -3.24 15.83 8.08
C LEU A 14 -2.47 15.36 9.33
N LYS A 15 -2.42 16.17 10.39
CA LYS A 15 -1.77 15.77 11.65
C LYS A 15 -2.39 14.50 12.25
N GLN A 16 -3.73 14.41 12.23
CA GLN A 16 -4.43 13.24 12.73
C GLN A 16 -4.13 11.99 11.89
N HIS A 17 -4.17 12.10 10.57
CA HIS A 17 -3.87 10.99 9.67
C HIS A 17 -2.42 10.53 9.77
N LEU A 18 -1.46 11.44 9.98
CA LEU A 18 -0.07 11.06 10.25
C LEU A 18 0.07 10.19 11.51
N ILE A 19 -0.66 10.51 12.59
CA ILE A 19 -0.66 9.71 13.82
C ILE A 19 -1.31 8.34 13.58
N VAL A 20 -2.42 8.31 12.84
CA VAL A 20 -3.12 7.07 12.51
C VAL A 20 -2.24 6.15 11.66
N ILE A 21 -1.62 6.67 10.60
CA ILE A 21 -0.71 5.87 9.76
C ILE A 21 0.48 5.36 10.57
N ASP A 22 1.11 6.22 11.39
CA ASP A 22 2.20 5.81 12.27
C ASP A 22 1.77 4.66 13.20
N HIS A 23 0.58 4.73 13.79
CA HIS A 23 0.03 3.64 14.60
C HIS A 23 -0.14 2.35 13.79
N HIS A 24 -0.74 2.43 12.59
CA HIS A 24 -0.91 1.26 11.72
C HIS A 24 0.43 0.61 11.36
N LEU A 25 1.47 1.39 11.07
CA LEU A 25 2.79 0.86 10.74
C LEU A 25 3.45 0.09 11.91
N HIS A 26 2.97 0.27 13.13
CA HIS A 26 3.43 -0.43 14.33
C HIS A 26 2.47 -1.53 14.81
N GLU A 27 1.43 -1.85 14.04
CA GLU A 27 0.49 -2.90 14.38
C GLU A 27 1.18 -4.26 14.47
N ALA A 28 0.87 -5.02 15.53
CA ALA A 28 1.48 -6.32 15.77
C ALA A 28 1.18 -7.34 14.67
N ALA A 29 0.11 -7.11 13.88
CA ALA A 29 -0.27 -7.93 12.74
C ALA A 29 0.78 -7.94 11.60
N PHE A 30 1.71 -6.98 11.59
CA PHE A 30 2.79 -6.90 10.60
C PHE A 30 4.12 -7.48 11.11
N ASN A 31 4.16 -8.00 12.34
CA ASN A 31 5.35 -8.66 12.86
C ASN A 31 5.61 -9.99 12.15
N ARG A 32 6.89 -10.36 12.00
CA ARG A 32 7.36 -11.61 11.36
C ARG A 32 6.58 -12.87 11.73
N ASN A 33 6.28 -13.03 13.02
CA ASN A 33 5.64 -14.25 13.55
C ASN A 33 4.12 -14.12 13.68
N ALA A 34 3.54 -13.01 13.19
CA ALA A 34 2.10 -12.81 13.23
C ALA A 34 1.42 -13.74 12.22
N PRO A 35 0.31 -14.40 12.59
CA PRO A 35 -0.47 -15.16 11.64
C PRO A 35 -1.14 -14.23 10.64
N TYR A 36 -1.13 -14.61 9.37
CA TYR A 36 -1.89 -13.89 8.36
C TYR A 36 -3.37 -14.26 8.43
N THR A 37 -4.19 -13.25 8.71
CA THR A 37 -5.63 -13.40 8.90
C THR A 37 -6.37 -12.30 8.17
N ASN A 38 -7.71 -12.37 8.17
CA ASN A 38 -8.56 -11.29 7.67
C ASN A 38 -8.28 -9.94 8.36
N VAL A 39 -7.76 -9.95 9.60
CA VAL A 39 -7.35 -8.72 10.31
C VAL A 39 -6.13 -8.11 9.63
N THR A 40 -5.08 -8.89 9.35
CA THR A 40 -3.89 -8.40 8.64
C THR A 40 -4.24 -7.83 7.27
N GLN A 41 -5.16 -8.50 6.56
CA GLN A 41 -5.65 -8.02 5.26
C GLN A 41 -6.37 -6.68 5.37
N SER A 42 -7.27 -6.56 6.35
CA SER A 42 -8.03 -5.33 6.58
C SER A 42 -7.12 -4.16 6.95
N LEU A 43 -6.15 -4.40 7.86
CA LEU A 43 -5.15 -3.41 8.25
C LEU A 43 -4.28 -2.97 7.08
N PHE A 44 -3.84 -3.91 6.22
CA PHE A 44 -3.06 -3.56 5.04
C PHE A 44 -3.87 -2.73 4.03
N ILE A 45 -5.14 -3.08 3.79
CA ILE A 45 -6.02 -2.32 2.90
C ILE A 45 -6.24 -0.90 3.41
N GLU A 46 -6.45 -0.75 4.72
CA GLU A 46 -6.61 0.56 5.35
C GLU A 46 -5.32 1.38 5.26
N LEU A 47 -4.17 0.79 5.59
CA LEU A 47 -2.86 1.41 5.48
C LEU A 47 -2.59 1.89 4.04
N LEU A 48 -2.81 1.02 3.06
CA LEU A 48 -2.63 1.34 1.64
C LEU A 48 -3.53 2.50 1.17
N SER A 49 -4.76 2.56 1.69
CA SER A 49 -5.69 3.65 1.38
C SER A 49 -5.22 4.98 1.98
N LEU A 50 -4.81 4.96 3.26
CA LEU A 50 -4.29 6.12 3.98
C LEU A 50 -2.98 6.63 3.41
N GLU A 51 -2.05 5.73 3.06
CA GLU A 51 -0.79 6.12 2.41
C GLU A 51 -1.04 6.70 1.02
N GLY A 52 -1.95 6.12 0.23
CA GLY A 52 -2.33 6.71 -1.05
C GLY A 52 -2.87 8.14 -0.89
N ASP A 53 -3.67 8.40 0.13
CA ASP A 53 -4.17 9.76 0.41
C ASP A 53 -3.03 10.68 0.87
N LEU A 54 -2.11 10.19 1.72
CA LEU A 54 -0.94 10.93 2.19
C LEU A 54 0.01 11.34 1.05
N LEU A 55 0.31 10.42 0.14
CA LEU A 55 1.18 10.68 -1.01
C LEU A 55 0.54 11.71 -1.96
N GLN A 56 -0.78 11.69 -2.09
CA GLN A 56 -1.50 12.71 -2.81
C GLN A 56 -1.38 14.09 -2.13
N GLN A 57 -1.45 14.16 -0.80
CA GLN A 57 -1.21 15.42 -0.08
C GLN A 57 0.19 15.96 -0.35
N ALA A 58 1.22 15.11 -0.34
CA ALA A 58 2.59 15.52 -0.64
C ALA A 58 2.72 16.06 -2.07
N GLU A 59 2.13 15.36 -3.04
CA GLU A 59 2.12 15.75 -4.46
C GLU A 59 1.41 17.09 -4.68
N GLN A 60 0.24 17.29 -4.06
CA GLN A 60 -0.49 18.56 -4.08
C GLN A 60 0.29 19.71 -3.44
N ALA A 61 1.08 19.41 -2.41
CA ALA A 61 1.97 20.39 -1.76
C ALA A 61 3.25 20.67 -2.56
N GLY A 62 3.51 19.93 -3.65
CA GLY A 62 4.62 20.18 -4.57
C GLY A 62 5.75 19.16 -4.52
N LYS A 63 5.61 18.05 -3.79
CA LYS A 63 6.59 16.96 -3.77
C LYS A 63 5.95 15.60 -3.98
N ARG A 64 6.20 15.00 -5.14
CA ARG A 64 5.94 13.59 -5.37
C ARG A 64 7.01 12.73 -4.66
N ILE A 65 6.60 11.66 -4.01
CA ILE A 65 7.53 10.65 -3.46
C ILE A 65 7.76 9.58 -4.53
N ASP A 66 8.95 9.54 -5.11
CA ASP A 66 9.18 8.93 -6.43
C ASP A 66 10.36 7.96 -6.50
N PHE A 67 10.76 7.36 -5.38
CA PHE A 67 11.84 6.37 -5.41
C PHE A 67 11.47 5.13 -6.24
N LEU A 68 12.50 4.55 -6.86
CA LEU A 68 12.41 3.51 -7.89
C LEU A 68 12.83 2.12 -7.40
N ASP A 69 13.36 2.04 -6.19
CA ASP A 69 13.90 0.80 -5.64
C ASP A 69 12.79 -0.26 -5.59
N GLU A 70 12.93 -1.29 -6.42
CA GLU A 70 12.06 -2.48 -6.40
C GLU A 70 10.58 -2.20 -6.62
N VAL A 71 10.27 -1.07 -7.28
CA VAL A 71 8.91 -0.73 -7.71
C VAL A 71 8.69 -1.22 -9.14
N GLY A 72 7.63 -2.02 -9.29
CA GLY A 72 7.05 -2.32 -10.59
C GLY A 72 7.25 -3.74 -11.13
N SER A 73 6.20 -4.18 -11.83
CA SER A 73 6.21 -5.30 -12.74
C SER A 73 6.04 -4.75 -14.17
N ASN A 74 6.91 -5.16 -15.11
CA ASN A 74 6.72 -4.96 -16.55
C ASN A 74 6.59 -3.51 -17.07
N GLY A 75 7.24 -2.52 -16.43
CA GLY A 75 7.41 -1.17 -16.99
C GLY A 75 6.19 -0.25 -16.99
N LYS A 76 5.08 -0.63 -16.35
CA LYS A 76 3.88 0.20 -16.19
C LYS A 76 3.91 1.10 -14.94
N ILE A 77 4.53 0.61 -13.88
CA ILE A 77 4.66 1.32 -12.60
C ILE A 77 6.00 2.04 -12.63
N GLN A 78 5.94 3.37 -12.53
CA GLN A 78 7.10 4.23 -12.69
C GLN A 78 7.83 4.49 -11.37
N ASP A 79 7.10 4.53 -10.26
CA ASP A 79 7.64 4.88 -8.93
C ASP A 79 6.75 4.31 -7.81
N ILE A 80 7.17 4.50 -6.56
CA ILE A 80 6.41 4.05 -5.38
C ILE A 80 5.00 4.66 -5.29
N THR A 81 4.83 5.93 -5.61
CA THR A 81 3.51 6.57 -5.59
C THR A 81 2.58 5.90 -6.58
N SER A 82 3.08 5.58 -7.78
CA SER A 82 2.34 4.87 -8.82
C SER A 82 1.98 3.44 -8.39
N LEU A 83 2.90 2.75 -7.72
CA LEU A 83 2.66 1.41 -7.17
C LEU A 83 1.51 1.45 -6.16
N ILE A 84 1.59 2.32 -5.16
CA ILE A 84 0.57 2.46 -4.12
C ILE A 84 -0.78 2.86 -4.73
N TYR A 85 -0.81 3.80 -5.69
CA TYR A 85 -2.04 4.15 -6.40
C TYR A 85 -2.62 2.98 -7.20
N SER A 86 -1.79 2.21 -7.91
CA SER A 86 -2.20 1.02 -8.66
C SER A 86 -2.83 -0.03 -7.74
N MET A 87 -2.13 -0.36 -6.64
CA MET A 87 -2.60 -1.35 -5.68
C MET A 87 -3.89 -0.90 -4.99
N ARG A 88 -3.96 0.37 -4.55
CA ARG A 88 -5.18 0.97 -3.95
C ARG A 88 -6.37 0.90 -4.90
N GLN A 89 -6.16 1.26 -6.17
CA GLN A 89 -7.20 1.22 -7.20
C GLN A 89 -7.68 -0.21 -7.46
N SER A 90 -6.77 -1.18 -7.44
CA SER A 90 -7.08 -2.60 -7.64
C SER A 90 -7.92 -3.15 -6.48
N VAL A 91 -7.55 -2.84 -5.24
CA VAL A 91 -8.33 -3.18 -4.03
C VAL A 91 -9.73 -2.54 -4.06
N TYR A 92 -9.82 -1.27 -4.44
CA TYR A 92 -11.11 -0.58 -4.51
C TYR A 92 -12.06 -1.20 -5.55
N ASN A 93 -11.55 -1.48 -6.75
CA ASN A 93 -12.33 -2.13 -7.80
C ASN A 93 -12.79 -3.53 -7.37
N PHE A 94 -11.96 -4.27 -6.64
CA PHE A 94 -12.33 -5.57 -6.10
C PHE A 94 -13.51 -5.47 -5.12
N ASN A 95 -13.43 -4.57 -4.14
CA ASN A 95 -14.50 -4.38 -3.16
C ASN A 95 -15.81 -3.91 -3.81
N ALA A 96 -15.74 -3.02 -4.80
CA ALA A 96 -16.90 -2.57 -5.56
C ALA A 96 -17.56 -3.72 -6.36
N ASN A 97 -16.77 -4.64 -6.91
CA ASN A 97 -17.27 -5.76 -7.70
C ASN A 97 -17.83 -6.93 -6.87
N ARG A 98 -17.40 -7.08 -5.60
CA ARG A 98 -17.98 -8.08 -4.68
C ARG A 98 -19.47 -7.90 -4.43
N HIS A 99 -19.98 -6.68 -4.52
CA HIS A 99 -21.41 -6.40 -4.36
C HIS A 99 -22.24 -6.63 -5.63
N THR A 100 -21.61 -6.94 -6.77
CA THR A 100 -22.30 -6.99 -8.08
C THR A 100 -22.30 -8.36 -8.75
N HIS A 101 -21.49 -9.32 -8.29
CA HIS A 101 -21.33 -10.62 -8.97
C HIS A 101 -21.44 -11.80 -8.00
N GLU A 102 -22.66 -12.32 -7.81
CA GLU A 102 -22.90 -13.51 -6.97
C GLU A 102 -22.45 -14.85 -7.59
N ASN A 103 -21.97 -14.91 -8.86
CA ASN A 103 -21.77 -16.21 -9.53
C ASN A 103 -20.61 -16.29 -10.56
N ILE A 104 -19.56 -15.46 -10.46
CA ILE A 104 -18.38 -15.62 -11.35
C ILE A 104 -17.12 -15.80 -10.52
N THR A 105 -16.50 -16.97 -10.66
CA THR A 105 -15.17 -17.34 -10.16
C THR A 105 -14.11 -16.52 -10.91
N VAL A 106 -14.01 -15.22 -10.64
CA VAL A 106 -12.96 -14.37 -11.22
C VAL A 106 -11.71 -14.48 -10.34
N LEU A 107 -10.69 -15.15 -10.88
CA LEU A 107 -9.32 -15.23 -10.37
C LEU A 107 -8.60 -13.86 -10.45
N VAL A 108 -9.00 -12.82 -9.70
CA VAL A 108 -8.22 -11.57 -9.49
C VAL A 108 -8.73 -10.77 -8.28
N PRO A 109 -7.88 -10.27 -7.34
CA PRO A 109 -6.69 -10.88 -6.75
C PRO A 109 -6.94 -11.32 -5.29
N ASP A 110 -6.39 -12.46 -4.88
CA ASP A 110 -6.26 -12.76 -3.45
C ASP A 110 -5.14 -11.90 -2.90
N LEU A 111 -5.44 -11.06 -1.91
CA LEU A 111 -4.44 -10.33 -1.16
C LEU A 111 -3.52 -11.39 -0.54
N ASN A 112 -2.24 -11.38 -0.93
CA ASN A 112 -1.26 -12.35 -0.44
C ASN A 112 -0.16 -11.63 0.31
N HIS A 113 0.58 -12.39 1.12
CA HIS A 113 1.77 -11.90 1.78
C HIS A 113 2.84 -13.00 1.79
N PHE A 114 4.09 -12.59 1.94
CA PHE A 114 5.21 -13.48 2.16
C PHE A 114 6.24 -12.77 3.03
N TYR A 115 6.78 -13.46 4.03
CA TYR A 115 7.88 -12.94 4.84
C TYR A 115 9.19 -13.66 4.46
N GLY A 116 10.25 -12.88 4.29
CA GLY A 116 11.60 -13.36 3.99
C GLY A 116 11.91 -13.46 2.50
N ALA A 117 13.04 -14.08 2.19
CA ALA A 117 13.47 -14.31 0.81
C ALA A 117 12.97 -15.67 0.32
N GLY A 118 12.57 -15.74 -0.94
CA GLY A 118 12.04 -16.97 -1.51
C GLY A 118 11.21 -16.74 -2.76
N ASN A 119 10.82 -17.83 -3.40
CA ASN A 119 9.92 -17.81 -4.54
C ASN A 119 9.00 -19.02 -4.50
N GLY A 120 7.88 -18.93 -5.20
CA GLY A 120 6.90 -19.99 -5.25
C GLY A 120 5.57 -19.53 -5.81
N TYR A 121 4.53 -20.26 -5.44
CA TYR A 121 3.16 -19.96 -5.86
C TYR A 121 2.26 -19.82 -4.64
N PHE A 122 1.42 -18.80 -4.66
CA PHE A 122 0.31 -18.68 -3.71
C PHE A 122 -0.78 -19.72 -4.01
N PRO A 123 -1.69 -20.00 -3.07
CA PRO A 123 -2.79 -20.94 -3.28
C PRO A 123 -3.68 -20.64 -4.49
N ASN A 124 -3.69 -19.38 -4.94
CA ASN A 124 -4.42 -18.92 -6.11
C ASN A 124 -3.62 -19.04 -7.43
N GLY A 125 -2.45 -19.66 -7.40
CA GLY A 125 -1.61 -19.89 -8.57
C GLY A 125 -0.76 -18.69 -9.00
N LEU A 126 -0.79 -17.56 -8.28
CA LEU A 126 0.09 -16.43 -8.57
C LEU A 126 1.52 -16.75 -8.15
N PHE A 127 2.46 -16.59 -9.08
CA PHE A 127 3.89 -16.69 -8.79
C PHE A 127 4.36 -15.49 -7.97
N PHE A 128 5.24 -15.73 -7.01
CA PHE A 128 5.93 -14.67 -6.29
C PHE A 128 7.44 -14.93 -6.24
N VAL A 129 8.17 -13.83 -6.15
CA VAL A 129 9.59 -13.77 -5.81
C VAL A 129 9.73 -12.71 -4.73
N CYS A 130 10.60 -12.94 -3.76
CA CYS A 130 10.99 -12.00 -2.71
C CYS A 130 12.49 -12.14 -2.46
N ASP A 131 13.20 -11.02 -2.41
CA ASP A 131 14.66 -11.01 -2.42
C ASP A 131 15.28 -10.69 -1.03
N HIS A 132 14.44 -10.41 -0.02
CA HIS A 132 14.90 -9.90 1.29
C HIS A 132 14.43 -10.75 2.47
N GLU A 133 15.39 -11.26 3.25
CA GLU A 133 15.16 -12.18 4.39
C GLU A 133 14.41 -11.56 5.58
N ASP A 134 14.51 -10.24 5.75
CA ASP A 134 13.94 -9.53 6.90
C ASP A 134 12.72 -8.67 6.54
N GLU A 135 12.12 -8.91 5.37
CA GLU A 135 10.98 -8.14 4.88
C GLU A 135 9.66 -8.90 4.90
N LEU A 136 8.59 -8.14 5.13
CA LEU A 136 7.23 -8.54 4.84
C LEU A 136 6.83 -7.95 3.49
N ALA A 137 6.48 -8.80 2.52
CA ALA A 137 5.96 -8.37 1.24
C ALA A 137 4.46 -8.63 1.16
N PHE A 138 3.71 -7.66 0.64
CA PHE A 138 2.30 -7.79 0.28
C PHE A 138 2.13 -7.83 -1.22
N PHE A 139 1.11 -8.53 -1.67
CA PHE A 139 0.79 -8.71 -3.07
C PHE A 139 -0.69 -8.39 -3.32
N VAL A 140 -0.93 -7.51 -4.29
CA VAL A 140 -2.27 -7.24 -4.84
C VAL A 140 -2.22 -7.63 -6.31
N GLY A 141 -2.66 -8.85 -6.60
CA GLY A 141 -2.47 -9.45 -7.91
C GLY A 141 -0.99 -9.71 -8.14
N GLN A 142 -0.44 -9.15 -9.23
CA GLN A 142 0.97 -9.29 -9.58
C GLN A 142 1.87 -8.21 -8.96
N ASP A 143 1.27 -7.16 -8.40
CA ASP A 143 2.02 -6.04 -7.82
C ASP A 143 2.48 -6.40 -6.40
N ARG A 144 3.78 -6.28 -6.16
CA ARG A 144 4.45 -6.54 -4.88
C ARG A 144 4.83 -5.21 -4.21
N ILE A 145 4.64 -5.12 -2.91
CA ILE A 145 5.12 -3.99 -2.09
C ILE A 145 5.74 -4.49 -0.80
N TYR A 146 6.93 -4.00 -0.46
CA TYR A 146 7.62 -4.32 0.78
C TYR A 146 7.20 -3.40 1.92
N PHE A 147 6.99 -3.96 3.10
CA PHE A 147 6.49 -3.21 4.23
C PHE A 147 7.49 -2.14 4.70
N TYR A 148 8.74 -2.51 5.01
CA TYR A 148 9.69 -1.51 5.51
C TYR A 148 10.33 -0.70 4.38
N ARG A 149 10.81 -1.39 3.35
CA ARG A 149 11.45 -0.74 2.19
C ARG A 149 10.56 0.23 1.45
N HIS A 150 9.25 -0.03 1.36
CA HIS A 150 8.34 0.78 0.57
C HIS A 150 7.36 1.58 1.43
N LEU A 151 6.48 0.93 2.21
CA LEU A 151 5.41 1.62 2.94
C LEU A 151 5.98 2.55 4.04
N VAL A 152 6.79 1.99 4.95
CA VAL A 152 7.42 2.78 6.02
C VAL A 152 8.31 3.89 5.45
N ARG A 153 9.06 3.62 4.39
CA ARG A 153 9.89 4.63 3.72
C ARG A 153 9.04 5.75 3.10
N ALA A 154 8.02 5.40 2.32
CA ALA A 154 7.14 6.36 1.66
C ALA A 154 6.43 7.26 2.68
N PHE A 155 5.91 6.66 3.76
CA PHE A 155 5.35 7.38 4.89
C PHE A 155 6.36 8.38 5.49
N ASN A 156 7.57 7.94 5.81
CA ASN A 156 8.58 8.79 6.44
C ASN A 156 8.99 9.97 5.54
N GLU A 157 9.18 9.73 4.24
CA GLU A 157 9.54 10.77 3.29
C GLU A 157 8.40 11.80 3.10
N ALA A 158 7.15 11.33 3.01
CA ALA A 158 5.97 12.20 2.89
C ALA A 158 5.71 12.99 4.17
N ARG A 159 5.74 12.32 5.33
CA ARG A 159 5.57 12.93 6.66
C ARG A 159 6.59 14.03 6.89
N THR A 160 7.86 13.77 6.60
CA THR A 160 8.94 14.74 6.80
C THR A 160 8.70 16.00 5.96
N TYR A 161 8.36 15.82 4.68
CA TYR A 161 8.07 16.94 3.78
C TYR A 161 6.85 17.75 4.24
N LEU A 162 5.73 17.08 4.50
CA LEU A 162 4.47 17.73 4.87
C LEU A 162 4.56 18.44 6.23
N LEU A 163 5.30 17.90 7.20
CA LEU A 163 5.50 18.60 8.47
C LEU A 163 6.39 19.84 8.32
N ALA A 164 7.37 19.83 7.41
CA ALA A 164 8.21 20.99 7.13
C ALA A 164 7.38 22.12 6.51
N THR A 165 6.55 21.82 5.50
CA THR A 165 5.71 22.83 4.83
C THR A 165 4.64 23.42 5.75
N LEU A 166 4.15 22.66 6.75
CA LEU A 166 3.22 23.15 7.77
C LEU A 166 3.83 24.13 8.78
N ASN A 167 5.16 24.16 8.93
CA ASN A 167 5.87 25.06 9.84
C ASN A 167 6.33 26.35 9.15
N GLU A 168 6.31 26.38 7.82
CA GLU A 168 6.63 27.56 6.99
C GLU A 168 5.42 28.48 6.75
N GLN A 169 4.22 28.05 7.15
CA GLN A 169 2.95 28.80 7.12
C GLN A 169 2.48 29.21 8.52
#